data_AF-A0A7Y2E6Q7-F1
#
_entry.id   AF-A0A7Y2E6Q7-F1
#
_cell.length_a   1.000
_cell.length_b   1.000
_cell.length_c   1.000
_cell.angle_alpha   90.00
_cell.angle_beta   90.00
_cell.angle_gamma   90.00
#
_symmetry.space_group_name_H-M   'P 1'
#
loop_
_entity.id
_entity.type
_entity.pdbx_description
1 polymer ?
#
loop_
_entity_poly.entity_id
_entity_poly.type
_entity_poly.pdbx_seq_one_letter_code
_entity_poly.pdbx_strand_id
1 'polypeptide(L)' 'MRHAFRFVLCSLVFAAAAFASSTAQAETNPVNLALFNPIQIFGEDTSVEGVRVNLIYGKNRDVTGLDLGLIN' A
#
# COMPACT_ATOMS: atom_id res chain seq x y z
N MET A 1 -22.20 -44.22 3.87
CA MET A 1 -21.75 -43.23 4.89
C MET A 1 -20.35 -42.65 4.61
N ARG A 2 -19.36 -43.44 4.16
CA ARG A 2 -17.97 -42.96 3.90
C ARG A 2 -17.81 -41.94 2.76
N HIS A 3 -18.67 -41.99 1.73
CA HIS A 3 -18.61 -41.05 0.59
C HIS A 3 -19.23 -39.68 0.89
N ALA A 4 -20.29 -39.64 1.71
CA ALA A 4 -20.91 -38.39 2.16
C ALA A 4 -19.95 -37.57 3.04
N PHE A 5 -19.18 -38.24 3.91
CA PHE A 5 -18.17 -37.59 4.75
C PHE A 5 -17.06 -36.92 3.93
N ARG A 6 -16.59 -37.57 2.86
CA ARG A 6 -15.60 -37.00 1.93
C ARG A 6 -16.15 -35.79 1.18
N PHE A 7 -17.41 -35.85 0.77
CA PHE A 7 -18.06 -34.74 0.08
C PHE A 7 -18.20 -33.50 0.98
N VAL A 8 -18.61 -33.71 2.24
CA VAL A 8 -18.71 -32.63 3.24
C VAL A 8 -17.35 -32.00 3.53
N LEU A 9 -16.29 -32.82 3.63
CA LEU A 9 -14.93 -32.34 3.85
C LEU A 9 -14.44 -31.48 2.67
N CYS A 10 -14.66 -31.92 1.43
CA CYS A 10 -14.31 -31.14 0.24
C CYS A 10 -15.07 -29.82 0.17
N SER A 11 -16.37 -29.81 0.50
CA SER A 11 -17.16 -28.57 0.51
C SER A 11 -16.70 -27.58 1.60
N LEU A 12 -16.27 -28.09 2.77
CA LEU A 12 -15.73 -27.24 3.84
C LEU A 12 -14.38 -26.61 3.45
N VAL A 13 -13.50 -27.36 2.79
CA VAL A 13 -12.21 -26.85 2.31
C VAL A 13 -12.42 -25.79 1.23
N PHE A 14 -13.36 -26.02 0.30
CA PHE A 14 -13.67 -25.05 -0.75
C PHE A 14 -14.27 -23.76 -0.18
N ALA A 15 -15.17 -23.88 0.80
CA ALA A 15 -15.73 -22.72 1.49
C ALA A 15 -14.65 -21.93 2.23
N ALA A 16 -13.73 -22.59 2.95
CA ALA A 16 -12.65 -21.92 3.67
C ALA A 16 -11.70 -21.14 2.74
N ALA A 17 -11.41 -21.68 1.55
CA ALA A 17 -10.58 -20.99 0.56
C ALA A 17 -11.24 -19.70 0.01
N ALA A 18 -12.57 -19.67 -0.09
CA ALA A 18 -13.31 -18.49 -0.56
C ALA A 18 -13.24 -17.30 0.42
N PHE A 19 -13.07 -17.57 1.73
CA PHE A 19 -12.96 -16.52 2.74
C PHE A 19 -11.52 -16.04 3.00
N ALA A 20 -10.50 -16.70 2.43
CA ALA A 20 -9.10 -16.36 2.68
C ALA A 20 -8.59 -15.15 1.85
N SER A 21 -9.41 -14.59 0.97
CA SER A 21 -9.02 -13.46 0.13
C SER A 21 -9.28 -12.14 0.86
N SER A 22 -8.40 -11.75 1.79
CA SER A 22 -8.32 -10.35 2.22
C SER A 22 -7.42 -9.59 1.24
N THR A 23 -7.99 -8.66 0.49
CA THR A 23 -7.17 -7.70 -0.26
C THR A 23 -6.52 -6.78 0.76
N ALA A 24 -5.20 -6.92 0.98
CA ALA A 24 -4.43 -5.94 1.72
C ALA A 24 -4.53 -4.62 0.97
N GLN A 25 -5.33 -3.68 1.50
CA GLN A 25 -5.43 -2.34 0.92
C GLN A 25 -4.14 -1.62 1.26
N ALA A 26 -3.37 -1.24 0.25
CA ALA A 26 -2.14 -0.48 0.46
C ALA A 26 -2.48 0.86 1.15
N GLU A 27 -1.67 1.25 2.13
CA GLU A 27 -1.80 2.55 2.77
C GLU A 27 -1.44 3.64 1.76
N THR A 28 -2.42 4.48 1.42
CA THR A 28 -2.25 5.61 0.50
C THR A 28 -1.69 6.81 1.26
N ASN A 29 -0.61 7.41 0.75
CA ASN A 29 0.00 8.62 1.32
C ASN A 29 -0.33 9.84 0.43
N PRO A 30 -1.42 10.57 0.67
CA PRO A 30 -1.91 11.57 -0.27
C PRO A 30 -1.12 12.88 -0.28
N VAL A 31 -0.41 13.19 0.81
CA VAL A 31 0.37 14.43 0.95
C VAL A 31 1.70 14.14 1.63
N ASN A 32 2.81 14.56 1.03
CA ASN A 32 4.14 14.53 1.66
C ASN A 32 4.74 15.94 1.70
N LEU A 33 5.36 16.29 2.83
CA LEU A 33 6.17 17.49 3.00
C LEU A 33 7.60 17.06 3.34
N ALA A 34 8.56 17.55 2.57
CA ALA A 34 9.98 17.26 2.76
C ALA A 34 10.80 18.56 2.85
N LEU A 35 11.70 18.61 3.82
CA LEU A 35 12.71 19.67 3.89
C LEU A 35 13.94 19.20 3.09
N PHE A 36 14.68 18.22 3.61
CA PHE A 36 15.74 17.48 2.92
C PHE A 36 15.68 16.01 3.36
N ASN A 37 16.07 15.02 2.56
CA ASN A 37 16.15 13.62 3.04
C ASN A 37 17.21 13.49 4.17
N PRO A 38 16.90 12.94 5.36
CA PRO A 38 15.69 12.18 5.74
C PRO A 38 14.61 12.94 6.54
N ILE A 39 14.67 14.27 6.63
CA ILE A 39 13.63 15.11 7.25
C ILE A 39 12.42 15.29 6.31
N GLN A 40 11.48 14.36 6.42
CA GLN A 40 10.22 14.32 5.66
C GLN A 40 9.15 13.52 6.41
N ILE A 41 7.87 13.70 6.05
CA ILE A 41 6.75 12.96 6.69
C ILE A 41 6.84 11.46 6.35
N PHE A 42 7.07 11.15 5.08
CA PHE A 42 7.21 9.79 4.58
C PHE A 42 8.61 9.55 4.06
N GLY A 43 9.21 8.45 4.49
CA GLY A 43 10.57 8.06 4.12
C GLY A 43 10.74 7.74 2.64
N GLU A 44 12.00 7.52 2.27
CA GLU A 44 12.37 7.29 0.87
C GLU A 44 11.82 5.99 0.28
N ASP A 45 11.45 5.02 1.10
CA ASP A 45 10.87 3.74 0.64
C ASP A 45 9.35 3.78 0.48
N THR A 46 8.72 4.91 0.80
CA THR A 46 7.27 5.09 0.78
C THR A 46 6.85 5.81 -0.50
N SER A 47 5.79 5.31 -1.16
CA SER A 47 5.16 5.97 -2.32
C SER A 47 4.16 7.05 -1.87
N VAL A 48 4.11 8.16 -2.61
CA VAL A 48 3.18 9.26 -2.40
C VAL A 48 2.22 9.33 -3.58
N GLU A 49 0.91 9.35 -3.30
CA GLU A 49 -0.16 9.36 -4.30
C GLU A 49 -1.03 10.60 -4.10
N GLY A 50 -0.55 11.74 -4.60
CA GLY A 50 -1.26 13.01 -4.48
C GLY A 50 -0.32 14.19 -4.65
N VAL A 51 0.05 14.86 -3.55
CA VAL A 51 0.87 16.07 -3.59
C VAL A 51 2.14 15.88 -2.78
N ARG A 52 3.29 16.14 -3.39
CA ARG A 52 4.56 16.29 -2.68
C ARG A 52 5.00 17.76 -2.70
N VAL A 53 5.38 18.28 -1.54
CA VAL A 53 6.00 19.61 -1.40
C VAL A 53 7.42 19.42 -0.87
N ASN A 54 8.41 19.82 -1.66
CA ASN A 54 9.83 19.76 -1.34
C ASN A 54 10.37 21.17 -1.17
N LEU A 55 10.87 21.48 0.02
CA LEU A 55 11.43 22.80 0.31
C LEU A 55 12.88 22.90 -0.19
N ILE A 56 13.68 21.85 -0.02
CA ILE A 56 15.07 21.76 -0.50
C ILE A 56 15.26 20.49 -1.32
N TYR A 57 14.98 19.31 -0.74
CA TYR A 57 15.16 18.02 -1.44
C TYR A 57 14.35 16.88 -0.81
N GLY A 58 13.27 16.44 -1.44
CA GLY A 58 12.53 15.25 -1.01
C GLY A 58 12.93 14.00 -1.77
N LYS A 59 12.77 12.83 -1.14
CA LYS A 59 13.00 11.54 -1.78
C LYS A 59 11.93 10.55 -1.34
N ASN A 60 11.21 9.97 -2.30
CA ASN A 60 10.19 8.94 -2.12
C ASN A 60 10.38 7.89 -3.22
N ARG A 61 9.85 6.67 -3.00
CA ARG A 61 10.01 5.55 -3.92
C ARG A 61 9.36 5.86 -5.26
N ASP A 62 8.10 6.29 -5.19
CA ASP A 62 7.31 6.73 -6.32
C ASP A 62 6.51 7.96 -5.91
N VAL A 63 6.30 8.89 -6.83
CA VAL A 63 5.37 10.00 -6.64
C VAL A 63 4.45 10.07 -7.84
N THR A 64 3.16 9.90 -7.57
CA THR A 64 2.09 10.05 -8.54
C THR A 64 1.27 11.28 -8.17
N GLY A 65 1.07 12.19 -9.13
CA GLY A 65 0.31 13.42 -8.92
C GLY A 65 1.17 14.67 -9.12
N LEU A 66 1.10 15.61 -8.17
CA LEU A 66 1.78 16.90 -8.25
C LEU A 66 3.02 16.93 -7.35
N ASP A 67 4.14 17.38 -7.92
CA ASP A 67 5.40 17.54 -7.21
C ASP A 67 5.86 19.00 -7.26
N LEU A 68 5.91 19.65 -6.11
CA LEU A 68 6.21 21.08 -5.96
C LEU A 68 7.54 21.26 -5.26
N GLY A 69 8.53 21.83 -5.95
CA GLY A 69 9.83 22.20 -5.39
C GLY A 69 9.95 23.73 -5.20
N LEU A 70 10.40 24.18 -4.03
CA LEU A 70 10.76 25.60 -3.82
C LEU A 70 12.16 25.93 -4.34
N ILE A 71 13.11 25.02 -4.14
CA ILE A 71 14.49 25.10 -4.63
C ILE A 71 14.74 23.83 -5.44
N ASN A 72 15.33 23.97 -6.62
CA ASN A 72 15.64 22.86 -7.52
C ASN A 72 17.09 22.95 -7.99
#